data_AF-A0A3D3MX76-F1
#
_entry.id   AF-A0A3D3MX76-F1
#
_cell.length_a   1.000
_cell.length_b   1.000
_cell.length_c   1.000
_cell.angle_alpha   90.00
_cell.angle_beta   90.00
_cell.angle_gamma   90.00
#
_symmetry.space_group_name_H-M   'P 1'
#
loop_
_entity.id
_entity.type
_entity.pdbx_description
1 polymer ?
#
loop_
_entity_poly.entity_id
_entity_poly.type
_entity_poly.pdbx_seq_one_letter_code
_entity_poly.pdbx_strand_id
1 'polypeptide(L)'
;MKKLSAKGMKALKVVHLLCAIAWFGSAISMNLLRHLVVVKDAAGMYWMAEILEAIDMKILVPGAVGCLLTGIVYGIFTNWGFFKHRWLTVKWVLTLFMILFGTFYMGPLVKENVLIGKAIIEGNGDVAQYWKNVTANAYAGLLQIVLLTVVTIVSVYKPWKRKGH
;
A
#
# COMPACT_ATOMS: atom_id res chain seq x y z
N MET A 1 -0.57 -18.70 25.98
CA MET A 1 -1.59 -18.36 24.97
C MET A 1 -1.87 -19.56 24.07
N LYS A 2 -3.14 -19.88 23.83
CA LYS A 2 -3.56 -20.99 22.96
C LYS A 2 -3.24 -20.65 21.49
N LYS A 3 -2.61 -21.57 20.76
CA LYS A 3 -2.26 -21.39 19.33
C LYS A 3 -3.51 -21.59 18.46
N LEU A 4 -3.50 -20.95 17.28
CA LEU A 4 -4.57 -21.11 16.28
C LEU A 4 -4.68 -22.57 15.80
N SER A 5 -5.91 -23.03 15.59
CA SER A 5 -6.18 -24.34 14.98
C SER A 5 -5.80 -24.35 13.49
N ALA A 6 -5.70 -25.55 12.90
CA ALA A 6 -5.41 -25.68 11.46
C ALA A 6 -6.45 -24.97 10.57
N LYS A 7 -7.74 -25.00 10.95
CA LYS A 7 -8.82 -24.27 10.26
C LYS A 7 -8.63 -22.76 10.41
N GLY A 8 -8.33 -22.27 11.62
CA GLY A 8 -8.06 -20.85 11.86
C GLY A 8 -6.85 -20.33 11.08
N MET A 9 -5.80 -21.14 10.95
CA MET A 9 -4.62 -20.80 10.15
C MET A 9 -4.95 -20.61 8.66
N LYS A 10 -5.82 -21.46 8.10
CA LYS A 10 -6.27 -21.36 6.71
C LYS A 10 -7.12 -20.11 6.50
N ALA A 11 -8.07 -19.85 7.39
CA ALA A 11 -8.91 -18.65 7.33
C ALA A 11 -8.07 -17.36 7.40
N LEU A 12 -7.14 -17.28 8.35
CA LEU A 12 -6.22 -16.14 8.47
C LEU A 12 -5.40 -15.93 7.20
N LYS A 13 -4.94 -17.01 6.57
CA LYS A 13 -4.20 -16.96 5.30
C LYS A 13 -5.04 -16.38 4.17
N VAL A 14 -6.31 -16.79 4.05
CA VAL A 14 -7.23 -16.25 3.04
C VAL A 14 -7.41 -14.75 3.23
N VAL A 15 -7.72 -14.31 4.47
CA VAL A 15 -7.89 -12.88 4.77
C VAL A 15 -6.61 -12.10 4.45
N HIS A 16 -5.45 -12.58 4.89
CA HIS A 16 -4.17 -11.92 4.62
C HIS A 16 -3.89 -11.79 3.11
N LEU A 17 -4.18 -12.82 2.32
CA LEU A 17 -3.99 -12.79 0.87
C LEU A 17 -4.95 -11.80 0.19
N LEU A 18 -6.21 -11.74 0.59
CA LEU A 18 -7.17 -10.77 0.06
C LEU A 18 -6.73 -9.32 0.38
N CYS A 19 -6.28 -9.07 1.61
CA CYS A 19 -5.71 -7.78 1.98
C CYS A 19 -4.46 -7.42 1.16
N ALA A 20 -3.58 -8.40 0.93
CA ALA A 20 -2.36 -8.19 0.15
C ALA A 20 -2.68 -7.90 -1.33
N ILE A 21 -3.65 -8.60 -1.90
CA ILE A 21 -4.14 -8.35 -3.26
C ILE A 21 -4.77 -6.96 -3.36
N ALA A 22 -5.60 -6.56 -2.38
CA ALA A 22 -6.20 -5.23 -2.36
C ALA A 22 -5.12 -4.13 -2.29
N TRP A 23 -4.12 -4.28 -1.43
CA TRP A 23 -3.03 -3.33 -1.30
C TRP A 23 -2.20 -3.24 -2.59
N PHE A 24 -1.72 -4.38 -3.09
CA PHE A 24 -0.83 -4.40 -4.25
C PHE A 24 -1.56 -4.04 -5.54
N GLY A 25 -2.77 -4.56 -5.75
CA GLY A 25 -3.62 -4.21 -6.89
C GLY A 25 -3.94 -2.72 -6.93
N SER A 26 -4.27 -2.10 -5.78
CA SER A 26 -4.52 -0.66 -5.71
C SER A 26 -3.28 0.16 -6.08
N ALA A 27 -2.10 -0.22 -5.56
CA ALA A 27 -0.85 0.47 -5.89
C ALA A 27 -0.55 0.42 -7.40
N ILE A 28 -0.76 -0.73 -8.04
CA ILE A 28 -0.60 -0.89 -9.50
C ILE A 28 -1.62 -0.03 -10.24
N SER A 29 -2.92 -0.17 -9.94
CA SER A 29 -4.00 0.56 -10.60
C SER A 29 -3.82 2.08 -10.52
N MET A 30 -3.46 2.61 -9.35
CA MET A 30 -3.23 4.05 -9.18
C MET A 30 -2.04 4.55 -10.02
N ASN A 31 -0.96 3.78 -10.14
CA ASN A 31 0.16 4.15 -11.00
C ASN A 31 -0.21 4.06 -12.50
N LEU A 32 -0.96 3.04 -12.90
CA LEU A 32 -1.46 2.94 -14.27
C LEU A 32 -2.33 4.14 -14.64
N LEU A 33 -3.24 4.56 -13.75
CA LEU A 33 -4.07 5.75 -13.96
C LEU A 33 -3.21 7.00 -14.17
N ARG A 34 -2.19 7.23 -13.32
CA ARG A 34 -1.29 8.39 -13.43
C ARG A 34 -0.44 8.41 -14.71
N HIS A 35 -0.07 7.25 -15.24
CA HIS A 35 0.85 7.17 -16.37
C HIS A 35 0.16 6.97 -17.73
N LEU A 36 -1.01 6.34 -17.76
CA LEU A 36 -1.68 5.94 -19.00
C LEU A 36 -2.89 6.81 -19.34
N VAL A 37 -3.51 7.46 -18.34
CA VAL A 37 -4.68 8.30 -18.58
C VAL A 37 -4.24 9.75 -18.81
N VAL A 38 -4.61 10.29 -19.96
CA VAL A 38 -4.33 11.68 -20.32
C VAL A 38 -5.44 12.58 -19.77
N VAL A 39 -5.07 13.48 -18.86
CA VAL A 39 -5.96 14.51 -18.31
C VAL A 39 -5.77 15.81 -19.12
N LYS A 40 -6.86 16.34 -19.69
CA LYS A 40 -6.81 17.48 -20.64
C LYS A 40 -7.38 18.78 -20.10
N ASP A 41 -8.23 18.73 -19.09
CA ASP A 41 -8.99 19.87 -18.58
C ASP A 41 -9.08 19.86 -17.04
N ALA A 42 -9.58 20.97 -16.50
CA ALA A 42 -9.76 21.17 -15.05
C ALA A 42 -10.66 20.09 -14.42
N ALA A 43 -11.75 19.73 -15.10
CA ALA A 43 -12.67 18.70 -14.64
C ALA A 43 -11.97 17.33 -14.53
N GLY A 44 -11.19 16.96 -15.54
CA GLY A 44 -10.39 15.74 -15.53
C GLY A 44 -9.36 15.71 -14.41
N MET A 45 -8.73 16.86 -14.07
CA MET A 45 -7.78 16.93 -12.96
C MET A 45 -8.47 16.63 -11.61
N TYR A 46 -9.64 17.22 -11.38
CA TYR A 46 -10.41 16.94 -10.17
C TYR A 46 -10.87 15.49 -10.09
N TRP A 47 -11.51 14.96 -11.14
CA TRP A 47 -12.04 13.59 -11.12
C TRP A 47 -10.93 12.54 -11.03
N MET A 48 -9.77 12.79 -11.65
CA MET A 48 -8.59 11.94 -11.50
C MET A 48 -8.07 11.94 -10.05
N ALA A 49 -8.01 13.11 -9.40
CA ALA A 49 -7.59 13.19 -8.02
C ALA A 49 -8.58 12.49 -7.07
N GLU A 50 -9.88 12.71 -7.27
CA GLU A 50 -10.96 12.06 -6.50
C GLU A 50 -10.91 10.53 -6.60
N ILE A 51 -10.78 9.96 -7.81
CA ILE A 51 -10.74 8.49 -7.95
C ILE A 51 -9.46 7.89 -7.35
N LEU A 52 -8.33 8.60 -7.45
CA LEU A 52 -7.08 8.17 -6.82
C LEU A 52 -7.19 8.20 -5.28
N GLU A 53 -7.78 9.24 -4.70
CA GLU A 53 -8.05 9.32 -3.25
C GLU A 53 -9.00 8.23 -2.80
N ALA A 54 -10.08 7.99 -3.56
CA ALA A 54 -11.05 6.95 -3.24
C ALA A 54 -10.40 5.56 -3.27
N ILE A 55 -9.59 5.23 -4.28
CA ILE A 55 -8.85 3.96 -4.30
C ILE A 55 -7.90 3.87 -3.11
N ASP A 56 -7.17 4.95 -2.79
CA ASP A 56 -6.23 4.98 -1.68
C ASP A 56 -6.94 4.72 -0.33
N MET A 57 -7.96 5.51 -0.02
CA MET A 57 -8.61 5.46 1.29
C MET A 57 -9.61 4.32 1.45
N LYS A 58 -10.26 3.86 0.37
CA LYS A 58 -11.30 2.81 0.44
C LYS A 58 -10.78 1.40 0.20
N ILE A 59 -9.64 1.24 -0.49
CA ILE A 59 -9.11 -0.09 -0.85
C ILE A 59 -7.68 -0.26 -0.39
N LEU A 60 -6.78 0.66 -0.76
CA LEU A 60 -5.34 0.53 -0.48
C LEU A 60 -5.06 0.53 1.02
N VAL A 61 -5.49 1.57 1.73
CA VAL A 61 -5.28 1.73 3.18
C VAL A 61 -5.91 0.58 3.98
N PRO A 62 -7.19 0.21 3.76
CA PRO A 62 -7.77 -0.97 4.41
C PRO A 62 -7.01 -2.28 4.11
N GLY A 63 -6.54 -2.47 2.88
CA GLY A 63 -5.69 -3.61 2.51
C GLY A 63 -4.38 -3.65 3.30
N ALA A 64 -3.69 -2.51 3.37
CA ALA A 64 -2.43 -2.38 4.11
C ALA A 64 -2.60 -2.63 5.61
N VAL A 65 -3.62 -2.02 6.23
CA VAL A 65 -3.98 -2.24 7.64
C VAL A 65 -4.37 -3.69 7.87
N GLY A 66 -5.14 -4.30 6.98
CA GLY A 66 -5.50 -5.71 7.05
C GLY A 66 -4.28 -6.63 7.02
N CYS A 67 -3.30 -6.37 6.15
CA CYS A 67 -2.02 -7.08 6.13
C CYS A 67 -1.25 -6.93 7.44
N LEU A 68 -1.21 -5.72 8.01
CA LEU A 68 -0.55 -5.44 9.28
C LEU A 68 -1.20 -6.22 10.44
N LEU A 69 -2.52 -6.12 10.58
CA LEU A 69 -3.28 -6.78 11.64
C LEU A 69 -3.16 -8.31 11.55
N THR A 70 -3.34 -8.87 10.35
CA THR A 70 -3.17 -10.32 10.14
C THR A 70 -1.72 -10.75 10.38
N GLY A 71 -0.74 -9.91 10.05
CA GLY A 71 0.67 -10.10 10.42
C GLY A 71 0.86 -10.18 11.94
N ILE A 72 0.25 -9.27 12.70
CA ILE A 72 0.31 -9.26 14.17
C ILE A 72 -0.28 -10.57 14.73
N VAL A 73 -1.44 -10.99 14.20
CA VAL A 73 -2.07 -12.25 14.57
C VAL A 73 -1.15 -13.44 14.27
N TYR A 74 -0.47 -13.44 13.11
CA TYR A 74 0.56 -14.44 12.80
C TYR A 74 1.69 -14.44 13.84
N GLY A 75 2.24 -13.29 14.19
CA GLY A 75 3.35 -13.18 15.14
C GLY A 75 3.01 -13.67 16.55
N ILE A 76 1.80 -13.36 17.05
CA ILE A 76 1.36 -13.70 18.41
C ILE A 76 0.85 -15.15 18.51
N PHE A 77 -0.07 -15.53 17.63
CA PHE A 77 -0.86 -16.76 17.77
C PHE A 77 -0.29 -17.97 17.02
N THR A 78 0.89 -17.83 16.42
CA THR A 78 1.59 -18.93 15.72
C THR A 78 3.02 -19.10 16.24
N ASN A 79 3.72 -20.15 15.81
CA ASN A 79 5.08 -20.41 16.28
C ASN A 79 6.14 -19.49 15.67
N TRP A 80 5.77 -18.71 14.64
CA TRP A 80 6.68 -17.85 13.88
C TRP A 80 7.30 -16.73 14.73
N GLY A 81 6.57 -16.14 15.69
CA GLY A 81 7.03 -14.94 16.40
C GLY A 81 7.23 -13.75 15.44
N PHE A 82 7.77 -12.63 15.91
CA PHE A 82 8.08 -11.47 15.05
C PHE A 82 9.56 -11.43 14.63
N PHE A 83 10.45 -11.78 15.56
CA PHE A 83 11.90 -11.64 15.41
C PHE A 83 12.68 -12.97 15.40
N LYS A 84 11.98 -14.11 15.42
CA LYS A 84 12.63 -15.44 15.42
C LYS A 84 13.34 -15.74 14.10
N HIS A 85 12.90 -15.14 13.00
CA HIS A 85 13.47 -15.37 11.68
C HIS A 85 13.80 -14.04 11.01
N ARG A 86 15.05 -13.89 10.54
CA ARG A 86 15.53 -12.66 9.88
C ARG A 86 14.64 -12.24 8.71
N TRP A 87 14.15 -13.19 7.90
CA TRP A 87 13.25 -12.89 6.79
C TRP A 87 11.92 -12.26 7.23
N LEU A 88 11.44 -12.63 8.42
CA LEU A 88 10.20 -12.08 8.96
C LEU A 88 10.42 -10.67 9.52
N THR A 89 11.55 -10.44 10.19
CA THR A 89 11.95 -9.10 10.65
C THR A 89 12.10 -8.11 9.48
N VAL A 90 12.76 -8.51 8.39
CA VAL A 90 12.90 -7.67 7.20
C VAL A 90 11.52 -7.29 6.64
N LYS A 91 10.60 -8.26 6.53
CA LYS A 91 9.23 -7.94 6.10
C LYS A 91 8.53 -6.95 7.02
N TRP A 92 8.64 -7.12 8.34
CA TRP A 92 8.02 -6.21 9.30
C TRP A 92 8.50 -4.79 9.13
N VAL A 93 9.82 -4.61 9.02
CA VAL A 93 10.43 -3.30 8.81
C VAL A 93 9.96 -2.69 7.49
N LEU A 94 9.96 -3.47 6.40
CA LEU A 94 9.50 -2.98 5.10
C LEU A 94 8.01 -2.64 5.10
N THR A 95 7.15 -3.48 5.70
CA THR A 95 5.70 -3.24 5.80
C THR A 95 5.42 -1.97 6.60
N LEU A 96 6.07 -1.78 7.75
CA LEU A 96 5.91 -0.57 8.55
C LEU A 96 6.42 0.66 7.80
N PHE A 97 7.59 0.57 7.17
CA PHE A 97 8.11 1.65 6.33
C PHE A 97 7.11 2.04 5.23
N MET A 98 6.61 1.07 4.47
CA MET A 98 5.65 1.31 3.39
C MET A 98 4.35 1.97 3.88
N ILE A 99 3.83 1.52 5.03
CA ILE A 99 2.62 2.11 5.63
C ILE A 99 2.91 3.54 6.08
N LEU A 100 3.99 3.78 6.82
CA LEU A 100 4.33 5.12 7.32
C LEU A 100 4.63 6.09 6.17
N PHE A 101 5.37 5.64 5.17
CA PHE A 101 5.66 6.42 3.96
C PHE A 101 4.37 6.72 3.17
N GLY A 102 3.48 5.73 3.04
CA GLY A 102 2.16 5.93 2.45
C GLY A 102 1.33 6.96 3.22
N THR A 103 1.21 6.81 4.54
CA THR A 103 0.36 7.66 5.38
C THR A 103 0.87 9.08 5.54
N PHE A 104 2.17 9.28 5.74
CA PHE A 104 2.72 10.58 6.11
C PHE A 104 3.30 11.36 4.93
N TYR A 105 3.62 10.70 3.81
CA TYR A 105 4.15 11.38 2.62
C TYR A 105 3.18 11.28 1.45
N MET A 106 2.76 10.08 1.03
CA MET A 106 1.95 9.93 -0.18
C MET A 106 0.50 10.39 0.00
N GLY A 107 -0.15 10.00 1.10
CA GLY A 107 -1.55 10.30 1.39
C GLY A 107 -1.86 11.80 1.41
N PRO A 108 -1.04 12.65 2.05
CA PRO A 108 -1.21 14.10 1.99
C PRO A 108 -1.20 14.65 0.57
N LEU A 109 -0.30 14.19 -0.31
CA LEU A 109 -0.22 14.65 -1.70
C LEU A 109 -1.47 14.28 -2.50
N VAL A 110 -2.01 13.07 -2.28
CA VAL A 110 -3.25 12.62 -2.95
C VAL A 110 -4.43 13.47 -2.51
N LYS A 111 -4.58 13.69 -1.20
CA LYS A 111 -5.67 14.50 -0.64
C LYS A 111 -5.57 15.97 -1.02
N GLU A 112 -4.37 16.52 -1.03
CA GLU A 112 -4.13 17.89 -1.47
C GLU A 112 -4.55 18.08 -2.93
N ASN A 113 -4.26 17.12 -3.80
CA ASN A 113 -4.66 17.20 -5.21
C ASN A 113 -6.17 17.18 -5.44
N VAL A 114 -6.97 16.60 -4.54
CA VAL A 114 -8.43 16.73 -4.59
C VAL A 114 -8.84 18.19 -4.36
N LEU A 115 -8.27 18.82 -3.33
CA LEU A 115 -8.55 20.22 -2.99
C LEU A 115 -8.08 21.17 -4.10
N ILE A 116 -6.87 20.98 -4.61
CA ILE A 116 -6.32 21.77 -5.71
C ILE A 116 -7.16 21.55 -6.98
N GLY A 117 -7.52 20.30 -7.31
CA GLY A 117 -8.34 20.00 -8.48
C GLY A 117 -9.68 20.73 -8.44
N LYS A 118 -10.33 20.80 -7.27
CA LYS A 118 -11.56 21.56 -7.07
C LYS A 118 -11.34 23.06 -7.26
N ALA A 119 -10.29 23.62 -6.67
CA ALA A 119 -9.92 25.02 -6.84
C ALA A 119 -9.61 25.38 -8.32
N ILE A 120 -9.01 24.47 -9.09
CA ILE A 120 -8.75 24.69 -10.52
C ILE A 120 -10.07 24.81 -11.30
N ILE A 121 -11.09 24.01 -10.97
CA ILE A 121 -12.44 24.15 -11.57
C ILE A 121 -13.05 25.51 -11.22
N GLU A 122 -12.85 25.99 -9.99
CA GLU A 122 -13.34 27.28 -9.50
C GLU A 122 -12.53 28.48 -10.03
N GLY A 123 -11.45 28.24 -10.80
CA GLY A 123 -10.64 29.27 -11.44
C GLY A 123 -9.59 29.92 -10.52
N ASN A 124 -9.32 29.34 -9.35
CA ASN A 124 -8.38 29.89 -8.35
C ASN A 124 -7.31 28.88 -7.88
N GLY A 125 -7.22 27.71 -8.52
CA GLY A 125 -6.27 26.65 -8.13
C GLY A 125 -4.90 26.72 -8.81
N ASP A 126 -3.91 26.09 -8.16
CA ASP A 126 -2.53 26.02 -8.63
C ASP A 126 -2.25 24.74 -9.45
N VAL A 127 -2.27 24.89 -10.78
CA VAL A 127 -2.01 23.80 -11.73
C VAL A 127 -0.58 23.25 -11.59
N ALA A 128 0.41 24.09 -11.28
CA ALA A 128 1.80 23.65 -11.16
C ALA A 128 1.99 22.77 -9.92
N GLN A 129 1.41 23.16 -8.79
CA GLN A 129 1.44 22.37 -7.56
C GLN A 129 0.70 21.04 -7.71
N TYR A 130 -0.44 21.01 -8.42
CA TYR A 130 -1.15 19.77 -8.75
C TYR A 130 -0.23 18.75 -9.43
N TRP A 131 0.45 19.17 -10.51
CA TRP A 131 1.31 18.28 -11.28
C TRP A 131 2.57 17.88 -10.53
N LYS A 132 3.14 18.78 -9.72
CA LYS A 132 4.25 18.45 -8.81
C LYS A 132 3.86 17.31 -7.86
N ASN A 133 2.68 17.37 -7.27
CA ASN A 133 2.15 16.32 -6.41
C ASN A 133 1.88 15.01 -7.18
N VAL A 134 1.30 15.08 -8.38
CA VAL A 134 1.08 13.89 -9.23
C VAL A 134 2.41 13.20 -9.54
N THR A 135 3.42 13.96 -9.97
CA THR A 135 4.74 13.43 -10.33
C THR A 135 5.44 12.83 -9.11
N ALA A 136 5.45 13.53 -7.96
CA ALA A 136 6.02 13.00 -6.72
C ALA A 136 5.33 11.69 -6.29
N ASN A 137 3.99 11.64 -6.37
CA ASN A 137 3.22 10.45 -6.00
C ASN A 137 3.40 9.30 -6.99
N ALA A 138 3.62 9.57 -8.28
CA ALA A 138 3.93 8.56 -9.28
C ALA A 138 5.27 7.85 -8.98
N TYR A 139 6.35 8.61 -8.74
CA TYR A 139 7.63 8.00 -8.37
C TYR A 139 7.57 7.25 -7.03
N ALA A 140 6.91 7.82 -6.02
CA ALA A 140 6.69 7.14 -4.75
C ALA A 140 5.85 5.87 -4.90
N GLY A 141 4.86 5.88 -5.80
CA GLY A 141 4.03 4.74 -6.15
C GLY A 141 4.80 3.62 -6.82
N LEU A 142 5.72 3.94 -7.74
CA LEU A 142 6.61 2.94 -8.33
C LEU A 142 7.52 2.30 -7.28
N LEU A 143 8.07 3.09 -6.35
CA LEU A 143 8.83 2.57 -5.22
C LEU A 143 8.00 1.60 -4.37
N GLN A 144 6.74 1.95 -4.05
CA GLN A 144 5.82 1.06 -3.31
C GLN A 144 5.59 -0.27 -4.03
N ILE A 145 5.38 -0.25 -5.36
CA ILE A 145 5.22 -1.47 -6.18
C ILE A 145 6.46 -2.36 -6.09
N VAL A 146 7.66 -1.77 -6.21
CA VAL A 146 8.93 -2.50 -6.09
C VAL A 146 9.06 -3.11 -4.68
N LEU A 147 8.79 -2.34 -3.63
CA LEU A 147 8.88 -2.83 -2.25
C LEU A 147 7.87 -3.94 -1.95
N LEU A 148 6.63 -3.84 -2.43
CA LEU A 148 5.61 -4.89 -2.32
C LEU A 148 6.03 -6.16 -3.05
N THR A 149 6.68 -6.01 -4.22
CA THR A 149 7.26 -7.12 -4.97
C THR A 149 8.35 -7.81 -4.16
N VAL A 150 9.29 -7.04 -3.59
CA VAL A 150 10.37 -7.56 -2.73
C VAL A 150 9.80 -8.29 -1.51
N VAL A 151 8.83 -7.70 -0.81
CA VAL A 151 8.17 -8.34 0.35
C VAL A 151 7.48 -9.64 -0.06
N THR A 152 6.87 -9.69 -1.24
CA THR A 152 6.23 -10.89 -1.79
C THR A 152 7.27 -11.99 -2.09
N ILE A 153 8.40 -11.65 -2.73
CA ILE A 153 9.50 -12.58 -2.98
C ILE A 153 10.06 -13.13 -1.65
N VAL A 154 10.33 -12.25 -0.68
CA VAL A 154 10.78 -12.66 0.67
C VAL A 154 9.75 -13.57 1.35
N SER A 155 8.46 -13.38 1.06
CA SER A 155 7.37 -14.23 1.59
C SER A 155 7.41 -15.66 1.11
N VAL A 156 7.73 -15.83 -0.16
CA VAL A 156 7.72 -17.14 -0.82
C VAL A 156 9.03 -17.87 -0.57
N TYR A 157 10.15 -17.24 -0.91
CA TYR A 157 11.47 -17.90 -0.92
C TYR A 157 12.12 -17.97 0.47
N LYS A 158 11.77 -17.06 1.39
CA LYS A 158 12.30 -17.03 2.77
C LYS A 158 13.84 -17.19 2.82
N PRO A 159 14.61 -16.33 2.13
CA PRO A 159 16.03 -16.58 1.83
C PRO A 159 16.93 -16.70 3.08
N TRP A 160 16.48 -16.21 4.24
CA TRP A 160 17.20 -16.33 5.53
C TRP A 160 16.58 -17.34 6.49
N LYS A 161 15.83 -18.32 5.98
CA LYS A 161 15.40 -19.46 6.80
C LYS A 161 16.67 -20.25 7.15
N ARG A 162 17.01 -20.35 8.44
CA ARG A 162 18.07 -21.26 8.89
C ARG A 162 17.75 -22.66 8.37
N LYS A 163 18.63 -23.22 7.52
CA LYS A 163 18.62 -24.66 7.22
C LYS A 163 18.98 -25.34 8.54
N GLY A 164 18.09 -26.18 9.06
CA GLY A 164 18.35 -26.87 10.33
C GLY A 164 19.47 -27.89 10.15
N HIS A 165 20.40 -27.90 11.10
CA HIS A 165 20.89 -29.14 11.68
C HIS A 165 19.76 -29.77 12.50
#